data_AF-A0A3D9SWQ8-F1
#
_entry.id   AF-A0A3D9SWQ8-F1
#
_cell.length_a   1.000
_cell.length_b   1.000
_cell.length_c   1.000
_cell.angle_alpha   90.00
_cell.angle_beta   90.00
_cell.angle_gamma   90.00
#
_symmetry.space_group_name_H-M   'P 1'
#
loop_
_entity.id
_entity.type
_entity.pdbx_description
1 polymer ?
#
loop_
_entity_poly.entity_id
_entity_poly.type
_entity_poly.pdbx_seq_one_letter_code
_entity_poly.pdbx_strand_id
1 'polypeptide(L)'
;MPHFHLVAYGTATGETGVAHVLTDRTRPSWQECHEQIPGYRTGIDLGPAPTYTLRYDTEHGTQSRELTRPGIETVGRLVVRQADKDKVWNIAVLDANGGDITFDFPVFCG
;
A
#
# COMPACT_ATOMS: atom_id res chain seq x y z
N MET A 1 -6.90 -6.28 14.59
CA MET A 1 -6.92 -4.88 14.13
C MET A 1 -7.38 -4.88 12.68
N PRO A 2 -8.21 -3.92 12.25
CA PRO A 2 -8.64 -3.83 10.86
C PRO A 2 -7.43 -3.64 9.94
N HIS A 3 -7.41 -4.38 8.84
CA HIS A 3 -6.40 -4.28 7.78
C HIS A 3 -7.06 -4.55 6.43
N PHE A 4 -6.37 -4.17 5.35
CA PHE A 4 -6.88 -4.40 4.01
C PHE A 4 -6.38 -5.74 3.48
N HIS A 5 -7.25 -6.43 2.76
CA HIS A 5 -6.92 -7.54 1.87
C HIS A 5 -7.10 -7.12 0.42
N LEU A 6 -6.31 -7.69 -0.47
CA LEU A 6 -6.51 -7.57 -1.91
C LEU A 6 -7.46 -8.69 -2.37
N VAL A 7 -8.55 -8.33 -3.01
CA VAL A 7 -9.53 -9.29 -3.54
C VAL A 7 -9.62 -9.12 -5.04
N ALA A 8 -9.24 -10.16 -5.79
CA ALA A 8 -9.58 -10.26 -7.20
C ALA A 8 -11.06 -10.59 -7.31
N TYR A 9 -11.84 -9.78 -8.03
CA TYR A 9 -13.30 -9.92 -8.06
C TYR A 9 -13.86 -10.00 -9.48
N GLY A 10 -15.08 -10.55 -9.56
CA GLY A 10 -15.96 -10.45 -10.71
C GLY A 10 -17.35 -9.97 -10.27
N THR A 11 -17.96 -9.08 -11.07
CA THR A 11 -19.30 -8.52 -10.80
C THR A 11 -20.39 -9.22 -11.58
N ALA A 12 -21.66 -8.94 -11.25
CA ALA A 12 -22.80 -9.43 -12.00
C ALA A 12 -22.87 -8.89 -13.44
N THR A 13 -22.27 -7.73 -13.71
CA THR A 13 -22.21 -7.11 -15.05
C THR A 13 -21.05 -7.63 -15.91
N GLY A 14 -20.20 -8.52 -15.36
CA GLY A 14 -19.04 -9.08 -16.05
C GLY A 14 -17.76 -8.27 -15.89
N GLU A 15 -17.77 -7.21 -15.08
CA GLU A 15 -16.55 -6.47 -14.72
C GLU A 15 -15.65 -7.33 -13.82
N THR A 16 -14.34 -7.23 -14.03
CA THR A 16 -13.34 -7.90 -13.20
C THR A 16 -12.25 -6.92 -12.79
N GLY A 17 -11.72 -7.07 -11.57
CA GLY A 17 -10.65 -6.20 -11.09
C GLY A 17 -10.03 -6.70 -9.79
N VAL A 18 -9.23 -5.83 -9.17
CA VAL A 18 -8.69 -6.04 -7.82
C VAL A 18 -9.14 -4.88 -6.94
N ALA A 19 -9.70 -5.18 -5.78
CA ALA A 19 -10.16 -4.20 -4.81
C ALA A 19 -9.49 -4.40 -3.44
N HIS A 20 -9.44 -3.33 -2.64
CA HIS A 20 -9.07 -3.41 -1.24
C HIS A 20 -10.35 -3.65 -0.42
N VAL A 21 -10.33 -4.69 0.42
CA VAL A 21 -11.43 -4.99 1.34
C VAL A 21 -10.91 -4.88 2.77
N LEU A 22 -11.47 -3.96 3.55
CA LEU A 22 -11.18 -3.81 4.97
C LEU A 22 -11.81 -4.96 5.73
N THR A 23 -11.01 -5.64 6.57
CA THR A 23 -11.49 -6.71 7.44
C THR A 23 -10.65 -6.74 8.71
N ASP A 24 -11.22 -7.24 9.81
CA ASP A 24 -10.47 -7.59 11.02
C ASP A 24 -10.15 -9.09 11.11
N ARG A 25 -10.58 -9.86 10.10
CA ARG A 25 -10.35 -11.31 9.96
C ARG A 25 -9.05 -11.59 9.22
N THR A 26 -8.61 -12.84 9.28
CA THR A 26 -7.46 -13.34 8.48
C THR A 26 -7.77 -13.48 6.99
N ARG A 27 -9.04 -13.36 6.60
CA ARG A 27 -9.54 -13.33 5.22
C ARG A 27 -10.92 -12.68 5.20
N PRO A 28 -11.23 -11.80 4.22
CA PRO A 28 -12.56 -11.22 4.07
C PRO A 28 -13.63 -12.28 3.85
N SER A 29 -14.76 -12.12 4.51
CA SER A 29 -15.97 -12.88 4.23
C SER A 29 -16.63 -12.41 2.93
N TRP A 30 -17.52 -13.25 2.39
CA TRP A 30 -18.32 -12.87 1.23
C TRP A 30 -19.14 -11.59 1.48
N GLN A 31 -19.69 -11.42 2.69
CA GLN A 31 -20.47 -10.24 3.07
C GLN A 31 -19.61 -8.98 3.04
N GLU A 32 -18.42 -9.01 3.63
CA GLU A 32 -17.49 -7.87 3.62
C GLU A 32 -17.10 -7.48 2.18
N CYS A 33 -16.86 -8.45 1.31
CA CYS A 33 -16.63 -8.19 -0.11
C CYS A 33 -17.86 -7.58 -0.80
N HIS A 34 -19.06 -8.10 -0.52
CA HIS A 34 -20.29 -7.63 -1.13
C HIS A 34 -20.64 -6.19 -0.72
N GLU A 35 -20.35 -5.81 0.52
CA GLU A 35 -20.60 -4.46 1.03
C GLU A 35 -19.59 -3.43 0.49
N GLN A 36 -18.35 -3.85 0.20
CA GLN A 36 -17.26 -2.94 -0.18
C GLN A 36 -16.95 -2.91 -1.68
N ILE A 37 -17.37 -3.92 -2.45
CA ILE A 37 -17.14 -4.01 -3.89
C ILE A 37 -18.51 -3.92 -4.60
N PRO A 38 -18.82 -2.80 -5.27
CA PRO A 38 -20.10 -2.63 -5.96
C PRO A 38 -20.35 -3.74 -6.98
N GLY A 39 -21.51 -4.41 -6.87
CA GLY A 39 -21.89 -5.48 -7.78
C GLY A 39 -21.12 -6.80 -7.61
N TYR A 40 -20.38 -6.97 -6.51
CA TYR A 40 -19.62 -8.18 -6.21
C TYR A 40 -20.48 -9.44 -6.31
N ARG A 41 -20.00 -10.40 -7.10
CA ARG A 41 -20.62 -11.71 -7.26
C ARG A 41 -19.69 -12.82 -6.79
N THR A 42 -18.42 -12.73 -7.15
CA THR A 42 -17.40 -13.73 -6.81
C THR A 42 -16.04 -13.06 -6.67
N GLY A 43 -15.12 -13.73 -5.97
CA GLY A 43 -13.77 -13.26 -5.82
C GLY A 43 -12.84 -14.25 -5.12
N ILE A 44 -11.56 -13.98 -5.26
CA ILE A 44 -10.45 -14.73 -4.66
C ILE A 44 -9.68 -13.76 -3.78
N ASP A 45 -9.48 -14.15 -2.52
CA ASP A 45 -8.59 -13.42 -1.61
C ASP A 45 -7.14 -13.66 -2.04
N LEU A 46 -6.43 -12.58 -2.33
CA LEU A 46 -5.02 -12.57 -2.68
C LEU A 46 -4.13 -12.36 -1.44
N GLY A 47 -4.74 -12.20 -0.27
CA GLY A 47 -4.07 -11.98 1.01
C GLY A 47 -4.03 -10.52 1.45
N PRO A 48 -3.38 -10.23 2.58
CA PRO A 48 -3.25 -8.89 3.12
C PRO A 48 -2.60 -7.94 2.11
N ALA A 49 -3.13 -6.73 1.99
CA ALA A 49 -2.49 -5.67 1.25
C ALA A 49 -1.17 -5.31 1.93
N PRO A 50 -0.05 -5.21 1.18
CA PRO A 50 1.24 -4.89 1.77
C PRO A 50 1.21 -3.48 2.37
N THR A 51 1.67 -3.39 3.61
CA THR A 51 1.99 -2.14 4.29
C THR A 51 3.49 -1.92 4.27
N TYR A 52 3.89 -0.66 4.30
CA TYR A 52 5.29 -0.28 4.21
C TYR A 52 5.59 0.79 5.25
N THR A 53 6.83 0.85 5.73
CA THR A 53 7.23 1.85 6.72
C THR A 53 8.22 2.82 6.08
N LEU A 54 7.85 4.08 5.99
CA LEU A 54 8.79 5.15 5.67
C LEU A 54 9.51 5.57 6.94
N ARG A 55 10.85 5.55 6.88
CA ARG A 55 11.73 6.07 7.92
C ARG A 55 12.65 7.13 7.34
N TYR A 56 12.79 8.26 8.03
CA TYR A 56 13.70 9.33 7.63
C TYR A 56 14.18 10.12 8.85
N ASP A 57 15.39 10.67 8.78
CA ASP A 57 15.95 11.50 9.84
C ASP A 57 15.65 12.98 9.60
N THR A 58 15.40 13.70 10.69
CA THR A 58 15.27 15.17 10.71
C THR A 58 16.15 15.74 11.81
N GLU A 59 16.30 17.07 11.87
CA GLU A 59 16.98 17.74 12.98
C GLU A 59 16.33 17.48 14.36
N HIS A 60 15.08 17.00 14.36
CA HIS A 60 14.33 16.61 15.55
C HIS A 60 14.35 15.10 15.83
N GLY A 61 15.16 14.34 15.08
CA GLY A 61 15.31 12.89 15.21
C GLY A 61 14.59 12.09 14.13
N THR A 62 14.69 10.76 14.24
CA THR A 62 14.12 9.79 13.30
C THR A 62 12.60 9.79 13.34
N GLN A 63 12.00 10.00 12.17
CA GLN A 63 10.57 9.92 11.95
C GLN A 63 10.23 8.57 11.31
N SER A 64 9.10 7.98 11.71
CA SER A 64 8.59 6.73 11.15
C SER A 64 7.10 6.85 10.87
N ARG A 65 6.66 6.38 9.70
CA ARG A 65 5.25 6.42 9.29
C ARG A 65 4.90 5.21 8.43
N GLU A 66 3.76 4.58 8.73
CA GLU A 66 3.19 3.56 7.86
C GLU A 66 2.57 4.18 6.60
N LEU A 67 2.83 3.53 5.46
CA LEU A 67 2.37 3.90 4.14
C LEU A 67 1.64 2.71 3.51
N THR A 68 0.54 3.04 2.83
CA THR A 68 -0.06 2.18 1.82
C THR A 68 0.70 2.33 0.50
N ARG A 69 0.48 1.41 -0.44
CA ARG A 69 1.14 1.44 -1.76
C ARG A 69 1.04 2.81 -2.49
N PRO A 70 -0.12 3.49 -2.58
CA PRO A 70 -0.19 4.83 -3.17
C PRO A 70 0.58 5.89 -2.37
N GLY A 71 0.64 5.72 -1.05
CA GLY A 71 1.41 6.57 -0.15
C GLY A 71 2.90 6.52 -0.47
N ILE A 72 3.43 5.34 -0.82
CA ILE A 72 4.83 5.20 -1.21
C ILE A 72 5.13 5.92 -2.52
N GLU A 73 4.32 5.75 -3.56
CA GLU A 73 4.58 6.39 -4.86
C GLU A 73 4.66 7.92 -4.71
N THR A 74 3.79 8.47 -3.87
CA THR A 74 3.77 9.90 -3.55
C THR A 74 4.99 10.32 -2.74
N VAL A 75 5.36 9.53 -1.73
CA VAL A 75 6.52 9.79 -0.87
C VAL A 75 7.81 9.67 -1.68
N GLY A 76 8.00 8.62 -2.47
CA GLY A 76 9.17 8.44 -3.33
C GLY A 76 9.37 9.65 -4.26
N ARG A 77 8.28 10.16 -4.85
CA ARG A 77 8.35 11.37 -5.70
C ARG A 77 8.76 12.62 -4.90
N LEU A 78 8.26 12.79 -3.69
CA LEU A 78 8.59 13.94 -2.83
C LEU A 78 10.02 13.85 -2.31
N VAL A 79 10.45 12.65 -1.95
CA VAL A 79 11.80 12.31 -1.50
C VAL A 79 12.82 12.62 -2.58
N VAL A 80 12.63 12.13 -3.81
CA VAL A 80 13.52 12.43 -4.94
C VAL A 80 13.65 13.94 -5.15
N ARG A 81 12.52 14.66 -5.16
CA ARG A 81 12.50 16.12 -5.32
C ARG A 81 13.20 16.91 -4.21
N GLN A 82 13.31 16.35 -3.01
CA GLN A 82 13.93 17.03 -1.87
C GLN A 82 15.39 16.60 -1.69
N ALA A 83 15.74 15.37 -2.09
CA ALA A 83 17.11 14.91 -2.26
C ALA A 83 17.84 15.76 -3.31
N ASP A 84 17.21 16.05 -4.46
CA ASP A 84 17.74 16.96 -5.49
C ASP A 84 18.04 18.38 -4.98
N LYS A 85 17.56 18.74 -3.79
CA LYS A 85 17.76 20.05 -3.14
C LYS A 85 18.67 19.97 -1.91
N ASP A 86 19.31 18.83 -1.65
CA ASP A 86 20.11 18.54 -0.46
C ASP A 86 19.35 18.71 0.87
N LYS A 87 18.01 18.53 0.87
CA LYS A 87 17.16 18.78 2.05
C LYS A 87 16.79 17.54 2.84
N VAL A 88 17.04 16.34 2.33
CA VAL A 88 16.73 15.09 3.02
C VAL A 88 17.82 14.07 2.72
N TRP A 89 18.24 13.37 3.76
CA TRP A 89 19.22 12.28 3.71
C TRP A 89 18.71 11.09 4.55
N ASN A 90 19.27 9.90 4.35
CA ASN A 90 18.96 8.68 5.11
C ASN A 90 17.48 8.24 5.09
N ILE A 91 16.90 8.13 3.89
CA ILE A 91 15.52 7.66 3.74
C ILE A 91 15.54 6.15 3.50
N ALA A 92 14.71 5.43 4.24
CA ALA A 92 14.46 4.01 4.05
C ALA A 92 12.94 3.76 3.94
N VAL A 93 12.53 3.00 2.93
CA VAL A 93 11.19 2.42 2.83
C VAL A 93 11.34 0.94 3.14
N LEU A 94 10.75 0.52 4.26
CA LEU A 94 10.84 -0.86 4.73
C LEU A 94 9.59 -1.64 4.34
N ASP A 95 9.76 -2.88 3.90
CA ASP A 95 8.67 -3.85 3.78
C ASP A 95 8.23 -4.39 5.14
N ALA A 96 7.21 -5.26 5.15
CA ALA A 96 6.71 -5.89 6.37
C ALA A 96 7.75 -6.77 7.10
N ASN A 97 8.83 -7.19 6.44
CA ASN A 97 9.92 -7.96 7.02
C ASN A 97 11.07 -7.06 7.51
N GLY A 98 10.95 -5.74 7.37
CA GLY A 98 11.99 -4.77 7.71
C GLY A 98 13.09 -4.65 6.64
N GLY A 99 12.89 -5.24 5.46
CA GLY A 99 13.79 -5.11 4.31
C GLY A 99 13.65 -3.74 3.66
N ASP A 100 14.77 -3.07 3.41
CA ASP A 100 14.78 -1.78 2.72
C ASP A 100 14.57 -1.98 1.21
N ILE A 101 13.49 -1.40 0.69
CA ILE A 101 13.05 -1.46 -0.70
C ILE A 101 13.06 -0.07 -1.38
N THR A 102 13.78 0.91 -0.81
CA THR A 102 13.77 2.32 -1.26
C THR A 102 14.01 2.51 -2.76
N PHE A 103 14.74 1.58 -3.41
CA PHE A 103 15.10 1.65 -4.83
C PHE A 103 14.48 0.55 -5.72
N ASP A 104 13.62 -0.31 -5.16
CA ASP A 104 12.95 -1.39 -5.92
C ASP A 104 11.59 -0.97 -6.50
N PHE A 105 11.25 0.31 -6.43
CA PHE A 105 10.10 0.85 -7.12
C PHE A 105 10.48 1.12 -8.59
N PRO A 106 9.89 0.41 -9.58
CA PRO A 106 9.93 0.90 -10.94
C PRO A 106 9.25 2.26 -10.96
N VAL A 107 10.05 3.32 -11.02
CA VAL A 107 9.57 4.67 -11.21
C VAL A 107 9.01 4.72 -12.62
N PHE A 108 7.71 4.48 -12.76
CA PHE A 108 7.02 4.76 -14.02
C PHE A 108 6.99 6.28 -14.16
N CYS A 109 7.96 6.82 -14.90
CA CYS A 109 7.90 8.18 -15.41
C CYS A 109 6.69 8.27 -16.33
N GLY A 110 5.63 8.94 -15.87
CA GLY A 110 4.57 9.48 -16.70
C GLY A 110 4.89 10.93 -17.03
#